data_AF-A0A535NRL0-F1
#
_entry.id   AF-A0A535NRL0-F1
#
_cell.length_a   1.000
_cell.length_b   1.000
_cell.length_c   1.000
_cell.angle_alpha   90.00
_cell.angle_beta   90.00
_cell.angle_gamma   90.00
#
_symmetry.space_group_name_H-M   'P 1'
#
loop_
_entity.id
_entity.type
_entity.pdbx_description
1 polymer ?
#
loop_
_entity_poly.entity_id
_entity_poly.type
_entity_poly.pdbx_seq_one_letter_code
_entity_poly.pdbx_strand_id
1 'polypeptide(L)'
;MPATVLSQRALNRALLERQHLLRRRRATAAGEIEHLVGMQGQVPNSPYVGLWTRLEGFQSAELVDLIVKRRAVRLGIMRNTVHLVTARDCLNLRSLFQPMLVRTLRSSPFGRHLVGLEMSEVIAEATRVMIEKPRTFTELGSLLRQRWPDRDATSLAYAIRHLLPIV
;
A
#
# COMPACT_ATOMS: atom_id res chain seq x y z
N MET A 1 30.88 30.49 8.30
CA MET A 1 29.52 30.74 8.81
C MET A 1 29.11 29.51 9.62
N PRO A 2 28.80 29.61 10.92
CA PRO A 2 28.27 28.48 11.68
C PRO A 2 26.94 28.01 11.07
N ALA A 3 26.67 26.71 11.10
CA ALA A 3 25.44 26.15 10.54
C ALA A 3 24.23 26.64 11.34
N THR A 4 23.19 27.13 10.65
CA THR A 4 21.94 27.54 11.28
C THR A 4 21.23 26.32 11.88
N VAL A 5 21.07 26.30 13.21
CA VAL A 5 20.31 25.25 13.92
C VAL A 5 18.82 25.58 13.87
N LEU A 6 18.01 24.67 13.34
CA LEU A 6 16.55 24.83 13.25
C LEU A 6 15.89 24.47 14.58
N SER A 7 14.95 25.31 15.04
CA SER A 7 14.10 25.01 16.20
C SER A 7 13.05 23.94 15.87
N GLN A 8 12.49 23.29 16.90
CA GLN A 8 11.41 22.32 16.72
C GLN A 8 10.19 22.92 16.00
N ARG A 9 9.85 24.18 16.30
CA ARG A 9 8.77 24.89 15.61
C ARG A 9 9.09 25.09 14.13
N ALA A 10 10.33 25.44 13.80
CA ALA A 10 10.77 25.58 12.42
C ALA A 10 10.69 24.24 11.66
N LEU A 11 11.17 23.15 12.27
CA LEU A 11 11.05 21.79 11.70
C LEU A 11 9.59 21.38 11.48
N ASN A 12 8.71 21.66 12.44
CA ASN A 12 7.27 21.37 12.31
C ASN A 12 6.64 22.17 11.16
N ARG A 13 6.89 23.47 11.07
CA ARG A 13 6.33 24.30 9.98
C ARG A 13 6.89 23.87 8.62
N ALA A 14 8.18 23.55 8.54
CA ALA A 14 8.78 23.02 7.33
C ALA A 14 8.15 21.68 6.90
N LEU A 15 7.86 20.78 7.85
CA LEU A 15 7.16 19.53 7.57
C LEU A 15 5.73 19.78 7.05
N LEU A 16 4.97 20.65 7.70
CA LEU A 16 3.59 20.96 7.29
C LEU A 16 3.53 21.68 5.94
N GLU A 17 4.47 22.59 5.66
CA GLU A 17 4.59 23.25 4.35
C GLU A 17 4.90 22.22 3.27
N ARG A 18 5.87 21.32 3.51
CA ARG A 18 6.20 20.22 2.59
C ARG A 18 5.07 19.21 2.39
N GLN A 19 4.09 19.16 3.28
CA GLN A 19 2.89 18.34 3.12
C GLN A 19 1.68 19.13 2.60
N HIS A 20 1.88 20.41 2.25
CA HIS A 20 0.84 21.32 1.77
C HIS A 20 -0.35 21.44 2.74
N LEU A 21 -0.06 21.42 4.04
CA LEU A 21 -1.04 21.54 5.12
C LEU A 21 -1.14 22.94 5.70
N LEU A 22 -0.15 23.82 5.44
CA LEU A 22 -0.25 25.24 5.79
C LEU A 22 -0.93 26.05 4.70
N ARG A 23 -0.75 25.63 3.44
CA ARG A 23 -1.32 26.26 2.25
C ARG A 23 -1.66 25.17 1.25
N ARG A 24 -2.84 25.30 0.64
CA ARG A 24 -3.20 24.46 -0.49
C ARG A 24 -2.36 24.87 -1.69
N ARG A 25 -2.10 23.92 -2.59
CA ARG A 25 -1.38 24.16 -3.86
C ARG A 25 -2.24 23.81 -5.06
N ARG A 26 -1.95 24.43 -6.20
CA ARG A 26 -2.46 23.99 -7.50
C ARG A 26 -1.60 22.86 -8.02
N ALA A 27 -2.14 21.65 -8.02
CA ALA A 27 -1.52 20.46 -8.58
C ALA A 27 -2.58 19.40 -8.86
N THR A 28 -2.22 18.34 -9.58
CA THR A 28 -3.07 17.17 -9.78
C THR A 28 -3.05 16.26 -8.56
N ALA A 29 -4.12 15.46 -8.39
CA ALA A 29 -4.20 14.42 -7.37
C ALA A 29 -3.04 13.42 -7.49
N ALA A 30 -2.69 13.01 -8.71
CA ALA A 30 -1.54 12.13 -8.95
C ALA A 30 -0.23 12.76 -8.47
N GLY A 31 0.02 14.02 -8.83
CA GLY A 31 1.23 14.72 -8.41
C GLY A 31 1.33 14.90 -6.89
N GLU A 32 0.21 15.08 -6.20
CA GLU A 32 0.20 15.16 -4.74
C GLU A 32 0.42 13.78 -4.08
N ILE A 33 -0.16 12.72 -4.63
CA ILE A 33 0.09 11.34 -4.16
C ILE A 33 1.57 10.97 -4.28
N GLU A 34 2.21 11.29 -5.41
CA GLU A 34 3.64 11.05 -5.65
C GLU A 34 4.51 11.89 -4.70
N HIS A 35 4.18 13.18 -4.54
CA HIS A 35 4.89 14.08 -3.63
C HIS A 35 4.87 13.59 -2.17
N LEU A 36 3.74 13.04 -1.73
CA LEU A 36 3.58 12.48 -0.38
C LEU A 36 4.17 11.06 -0.25
N VAL A 37 4.69 10.48 -1.34
CA VAL A 37 5.19 9.10 -1.40
C VAL A 37 4.10 8.10 -1.03
N GLY A 38 2.89 8.35 -1.51
CA GLY A 38 1.69 7.60 -1.19
C GLY A 38 0.90 8.14 0.01
N MET A 39 -0.39 7.84 0.03
CA MET A 39 -1.30 8.24 1.09
C MET A 39 -1.87 7.01 1.77
N GLN A 40 -2.00 7.05 3.10
CA GLN A 40 -2.63 5.95 3.82
C GLN A 40 -4.08 5.78 3.34
N GLY A 41 -4.44 4.55 2.95
CA GLY A 41 -5.70 4.22 2.31
C GLY A 41 -6.38 3.01 2.93
N GLN A 42 -6.13 2.72 4.21
CA GLN A 42 -6.82 1.63 4.93
C GLN A 42 -8.30 1.96 5.10
N VAL A 43 -8.60 3.21 5.46
CA VAL A 43 -9.95 3.78 5.36
C VAL A 43 -10.11 4.34 3.93
N PRO A 44 -11.05 3.83 3.12
CA PRO A 44 -11.16 4.19 1.70
C PRO A 44 -11.34 5.69 1.43
N ASN A 45 -11.97 6.41 2.35
CA ASN A 45 -12.29 7.83 2.19
C ASN A 45 -11.14 8.77 2.62
N SER A 46 -10.13 8.27 3.36
CA SER A 46 -9.05 9.12 3.89
C SER A 46 -8.23 9.83 2.80
N PRO A 47 -7.87 9.19 1.66
CA PRO A 47 -7.17 9.88 0.58
C PRO A 47 -7.96 11.06 -0.01
N TYR A 48 -9.29 10.95 -0.12
CA TYR A 48 -10.14 12.04 -0.63
C TYR A 48 -10.06 13.27 0.27
N VAL A 49 -10.20 13.09 1.59
CA VAL A 49 -10.05 14.18 2.57
C VAL A 49 -8.62 14.74 2.55
N GLY A 50 -7.62 13.85 2.46
CA GLY A 50 -6.23 14.25 2.42
C GLY A 50 -5.87 15.10 1.18
N LEU A 51 -6.43 14.79 0.01
CA LEU A 51 -6.25 15.59 -1.20
C LEU A 51 -7.04 16.90 -1.12
N TRP A 52 -8.29 16.85 -0.68
CA TRP A 52 -9.13 18.05 -0.51
C TRP A 52 -8.49 19.09 0.43
N THR A 53 -7.79 18.63 1.48
CA THR A 53 -7.10 19.54 2.41
C THR A 53 -5.83 20.18 1.84
N ARG A 54 -5.23 19.60 0.79
CA ARG A 54 -3.91 20.00 0.23
C ARG A 54 -4.00 20.67 -1.13
N LEU A 55 -5.05 20.41 -1.88
CA LEU A 55 -5.18 20.85 -3.26
C LEU A 55 -6.27 21.92 -3.43
N GLU A 56 -5.94 22.95 -4.20
CA GLU A 56 -6.92 23.93 -4.66
C GLU A 56 -7.80 23.31 -5.76
N GLY A 57 -9.12 23.42 -5.63
CA GLY A 57 -10.06 22.98 -6.66
C GLY A 57 -10.22 21.47 -6.81
N PHE A 58 -9.62 20.64 -5.94
CA PHE A 58 -9.70 19.18 -6.04
C PHE A 58 -11.15 18.69 -6.09
N GLN A 59 -11.42 17.83 -7.09
CA GLN A 59 -12.69 17.15 -7.27
C GLN A 59 -12.49 15.65 -7.06
N SER A 60 -13.38 15.00 -6.30
CA SER A 60 -13.31 13.55 -6.05
C SER A 60 -13.29 12.73 -7.33
N ALA A 61 -13.92 13.21 -8.40
CA ALA A 61 -13.92 12.58 -9.73
C ALA A 61 -12.50 12.38 -10.30
N GLU A 62 -11.55 13.26 -9.97
CA GLU A 62 -10.16 13.13 -10.41
C GLU A 62 -9.51 11.88 -9.81
N LEU A 63 -9.68 11.66 -8.50
CA LEU A 63 -9.14 10.46 -7.85
C LEU A 63 -9.89 9.19 -8.30
N VAL A 64 -11.21 9.26 -8.47
CA VAL A 64 -11.99 8.13 -9.02
C VAL A 64 -11.45 7.72 -10.38
N ASP A 65 -11.21 8.67 -11.29
CA ASP A 65 -10.68 8.39 -12.63
C ASP A 65 -9.30 7.73 -12.56
N LEU A 66 -8.42 8.18 -11.66
CA LEU A 66 -7.11 7.56 -11.45
C LEU A 66 -7.25 6.09 -11.01
N ILE A 67 -8.16 5.79 -10.09
CA ILE A 67 -8.36 4.42 -9.59
C ILE A 67 -8.99 3.54 -10.68
N VAL A 68 -10.07 4.00 -11.32
CA VAL A 68 -10.79 3.25 -12.35
C VAL A 68 -9.89 2.94 -13.55
N LYS A 69 -9.07 3.90 -13.98
CA LYS A 69 -8.09 3.71 -15.06
C LYS A 69 -6.80 3.02 -14.61
N ARG A 70 -6.73 2.53 -13.37
CA ARG A 70 -5.55 1.87 -12.78
C ARG A 70 -4.26 2.71 -12.82
N ARG A 71 -4.41 4.04 -12.81
CA ARG A 71 -3.29 5.00 -12.69
C ARG A 71 -2.93 5.29 -11.24
N ALA A 72 -3.84 5.01 -10.31
CA ALA A 72 -3.57 4.88 -8.88
C ALA A 72 -4.06 3.52 -8.37
N VAL A 73 -3.30 2.92 -7.47
CA VAL A 73 -3.56 1.57 -6.94
C VAL A 73 -3.47 1.57 -5.42
N ARG A 74 -4.18 0.64 -4.77
CA ARG A 74 -4.19 0.47 -3.31
C ARG A 74 -3.58 -0.87 -2.96
N LEU A 75 -2.48 -0.87 -2.20
CA LEU A 75 -1.81 -2.09 -1.79
C LEU A 75 -1.01 -1.93 -0.50
N GLY A 76 -0.56 -3.06 0.06
CA GLY A 76 0.35 -3.08 1.20
C GLY A 76 1.77 -2.67 0.81
N ILE A 77 2.28 -1.60 1.43
CA ILE A 77 3.66 -1.10 1.24
C ILE A 77 4.32 -0.77 2.58
N MET A 78 4.55 0.52 2.90
CA MET A 78 5.14 0.96 4.16
C MET A 78 4.44 0.33 5.36
N ARG A 79 5.21 -0.41 6.18
CA ARG A 79 4.72 -1.12 7.38
C ARG A 79 3.59 -2.12 7.10
N ASN A 80 3.46 -2.59 5.85
CA ASN A 80 2.36 -3.45 5.37
C ASN A 80 0.94 -2.89 5.54
N THR A 81 0.78 -1.58 5.75
CA THR A 81 -0.55 -0.94 5.73
C THR A 81 -0.96 -0.59 4.31
N VAL A 82 -2.27 -0.55 4.06
CA VAL A 82 -2.78 -0.17 2.73
C VAL A 82 -2.50 1.30 2.46
N HIS A 83 -1.83 1.59 1.35
CA HIS A 83 -1.63 2.93 0.85
C HIS A 83 -2.15 3.03 -0.58
N LEU A 84 -2.64 4.23 -0.92
CA LEU A 84 -2.90 4.67 -2.28
C LEU A 84 -1.61 5.28 -2.83
N VAL A 85 -1.13 4.75 -3.96
CA VAL A 85 0.04 5.25 -4.71
C VAL A 85 -0.30 5.36 -6.19
N THR A 86 0.46 6.12 -6.97
CA THR A 86 0.35 6.02 -8.42
C THR A 86 0.91 4.69 -8.91
N ALA A 87 0.40 4.19 -10.04
CA ALA A 87 0.88 2.93 -10.62
C ALA A 87 2.37 3.00 -10.97
N ARG A 88 2.86 4.18 -11.35
CA ARG A 88 4.29 4.45 -11.61
C ARG A 88 5.13 4.25 -10.35
N ASP A 89 4.79 4.93 -9.26
CA ASP A 89 5.54 4.84 -8.02
C ASP A 89 5.42 3.47 -7.35
N CYS A 90 4.28 2.79 -7.55
CA CYS A 90 4.06 1.44 -7.05
C CYS A 90 5.19 0.49 -7.43
N LEU A 91 5.68 0.53 -8.67
CA LEU A 91 6.75 -0.37 -9.15
C LEU A 91 8.05 -0.21 -8.34
N ASN A 92 8.43 1.03 -8.04
CA ASN A 92 9.64 1.34 -7.29
C ASN A 92 9.45 1.11 -5.79
N LEU A 93 8.38 1.66 -5.22
CA LEU A 93 8.09 1.58 -3.78
C LEU A 93 7.89 0.13 -3.34
N ARG A 94 7.13 -0.65 -4.10
CA ARG A 94 6.81 -2.03 -3.73
C ARG A 94 8.07 -2.90 -3.72
N SER A 95 8.99 -2.68 -4.65
CA SER A 95 10.30 -3.35 -4.71
C SER A 95 11.18 -2.93 -3.53
N LEU A 96 11.25 -1.64 -3.23
CA LEU A 96 12.01 -1.10 -2.10
C LEU A 96 11.57 -1.69 -0.75
N PHE A 97 10.27 -1.87 -0.54
CA PHE A 97 9.71 -2.40 0.71
C PHE A 97 9.60 -3.93 0.75
N GLN A 98 9.82 -4.64 -0.36
CA GLN A 98 9.69 -6.11 -0.42
C GLN A 98 10.54 -6.84 0.65
N PRO A 99 11.83 -6.51 0.88
CA PRO A 99 12.63 -7.21 1.90
C PRO A 99 12.05 -7.07 3.31
N MET A 100 11.52 -5.88 3.63
CA MET A 100 10.86 -5.62 4.90
C MET A 100 9.56 -6.41 5.03
N LEU A 101 8.76 -6.50 3.97
CA LEU A 101 7.51 -7.28 3.97
C LEU A 101 7.76 -8.78 4.16
N VAL A 102 8.77 -9.33 3.48
CA VAL A 102 9.19 -10.74 3.65
C VAL A 102 9.65 -11.00 5.09
N ARG A 103 10.50 -10.14 5.65
CA ARG A 103 10.97 -10.27 7.02
C ARG A 103 9.80 -10.18 8.02
N THR A 104 8.90 -9.23 7.82
CA THR A 104 7.74 -9.01 8.69
C THR A 104 6.81 -10.22 8.71
N LEU A 105 6.56 -10.84 7.54
CA LEU A 105 5.77 -12.07 7.45
C LEU A 105 6.38 -13.17 8.33
N ARG A 106 7.69 -13.42 8.22
CA ARG A 106 8.40 -14.47 8.98
C ARG A 106 8.27 -14.27 10.49
N SER A 107 8.31 -13.02 10.97
CA SER A 107 8.16 -12.71 12.39
C SER A 107 6.70 -12.58 12.87
N SER A 108 5.72 -12.60 11.96
CA SER A 108 4.30 -12.45 12.29
C SER A 108 3.68 -13.75 12.81
N PRO A 109 2.54 -13.71 13.51
CA PRO A 109 1.78 -14.90 13.87
C PRO A 109 1.45 -15.78 12.66
N PHE A 110 1.14 -15.17 11.51
CA PHE A 110 0.86 -15.89 10.26
C PHE A 110 2.07 -16.68 9.76
N GLY A 111 3.27 -16.12 9.87
CA GLY A 111 4.52 -16.78 9.45
C GLY A 111 4.75 -18.12 10.15
N ARG A 112 4.35 -18.23 11.43
CA ARG A 112 4.49 -19.46 12.22
C ARG A 112 3.64 -20.60 11.65
N HIS A 113 2.48 -20.30 11.08
CA HIS A 113 1.59 -21.29 10.47
C HIS A 113 2.04 -21.76 9.06
N LEU A 114 3.08 -21.13 8.51
CA LEU A 114 3.59 -21.38 7.15
C LEU A 114 4.91 -22.15 7.15
N VAL A 115 5.45 -22.51 8.32
CA VAL A 115 6.71 -23.26 8.44
C VAL A 115 6.59 -24.62 7.74
N GLY A 116 7.59 -24.95 6.91
CA GLY A 116 7.64 -26.20 6.15
C GLY A 116 6.83 -26.19 4.85
N LEU A 117 6.28 -25.06 4.43
CA LEU A 117 5.68 -24.90 3.11
C LEU A 117 6.67 -24.28 2.13
N GLU A 118 6.68 -24.81 0.90
CA GLU A 118 7.35 -24.18 -0.24
C GLU A 118 6.55 -22.96 -0.70
N MET A 119 6.99 -21.77 -0.29
CA MET A 119 6.27 -20.52 -0.59
C MET A 119 6.14 -20.22 -2.08
N SER A 120 7.06 -20.71 -2.91
CA SER A 120 6.97 -20.62 -4.38
C SER A 120 5.72 -21.31 -4.92
N GLU A 121 5.35 -22.48 -4.37
CA GLU A 121 4.13 -23.19 -4.77
C GLU A 121 2.86 -22.44 -4.33
N VAL A 122 2.86 -21.90 -3.11
CA VAL A 122 1.74 -21.11 -2.59
C VAL A 122 1.53 -19.86 -3.44
N ILE A 123 2.61 -19.18 -3.82
CA ILE A 123 2.58 -18.02 -4.73
C ILE A 123 2.06 -18.41 -6.12
N ALA A 124 2.51 -19.53 -6.68
CA ALA A 124 2.09 -19.99 -8.00
C ALA A 124 0.58 -20.28 -8.03
N GLU A 125 0.07 -20.99 -7.02
CA GLU A 125 -1.36 -21.30 -6.91
C GLU A 125 -2.20 -20.05 -6.68
N ALA A 126 -1.76 -19.15 -5.80
CA ALA A 126 -2.43 -17.88 -5.56
C ALA A 126 -2.52 -17.03 -6.84
N THR A 127 -1.41 -16.95 -7.59
CA THR A 127 -1.37 -16.25 -8.89
C THR A 127 -2.38 -16.86 -9.86
N ARG A 128 -2.40 -18.20 -9.98
CA ARG A 128 -3.33 -18.92 -10.86
C ARG A 128 -4.79 -18.57 -10.57
N VAL A 129 -5.21 -18.60 -9.29
CA VAL A 129 -6.61 -18.34 -8.93
C VAL A 129 -7.02 -16.87 -9.03
N MET A 130 -6.07 -15.93 -8.84
CA MET A 130 -6.32 -14.49 -8.95
C MET A 130 -6.32 -13.97 -10.40
N ILE A 131 -5.62 -14.65 -11.32
CA ILE A 131 -5.66 -14.30 -12.76
C ILE A 131 -7.04 -14.56 -13.36
N GLU A 132 -7.73 -15.60 -12.92
CA GLU A 132 -9.07 -15.95 -13.42
C GLU A 132 -10.10 -14.85 -13.13
N LYS A 133 -10.11 -14.34 -11.88
CA LYS A 133 -10.92 -13.20 -11.47
C LYS A 133 -10.42 -12.62 -10.13
N PRO A 134 -10.77 -11.35 -9.81
CA PRO A 134 -10.48 -10.76 -8.51
C PRO A 134 -11.04 -11.64 -7.37
N ARG A 135 -10.24 -11.77 -6.29
CA ARG A 135 -10.61 -12.52 -5.09
C ARG A 135 -10.54 -11.62 -3.88
N THR A 136 -11.49 -11.78 -2.98
CA THR A 136 -11.35 -11.30 -1.60
C THR A 136 -10.31 -12.13 -0.85
N PHE A 137 -9.81 -11.60 0.26
CA PHE A 137 -8.88 -12.34 1.14
C PHE A 137 -9.48 -13.66 1.65
N THR A 138 -10.77 -13.65 2.00
CA THR A 138 -11.48 -14.84 2.48
C THR A 138 -11.59 -15.90 1.39
N GLU A 139 -11.94 -15.51 0.16
CA GLU A 139 -12.01 -16.43 -0.98
C GLU A 139 -10.63 -16.99 -1.31
N LEU A 140 -9.59 -16.14 -1.35
CA LEU A 140 -8.22 -16.56 -1.62
C LEU A 140 -7.74 -17.60 -0.60
N GLY A 141 -7.94 -17.34 0.70
CA GLY A 141 -7.57 -18.29 1.75
C GLY A 141 -8.32 -19.61 1.63
N SER A 142 -9.63 -19.56 1.30
CA SER A 142 -10.45 -20.77 1.11
C SER A 142 -10.00 -21.61 -0.09
N LEU A 143 -9.63 -20.95 -1.20
CA LEU A 143 -9.12 -21.62 -2.39
C LEU A 143 -7.75 -22.26 -2.13
N LEU A 144 -6.83 -21.54 -1.50
CA LEU A 144 -5.51 -22.08 -1.16
C LEU A 144 -5.60 -23.28 -0.19
N ARG A 145 -6.54 -23.23 0.76
CA ARG A 145 -6.74 -24.34 1.72
C ARG A 145 -7.19 -25.63 1.05
N GLN A 146 -7.77 -25.62 -0.15
CA GLN A 146 -8.09 -26.84 -0.88
C GLN A 146 -6.83 -27.67 -1.20
N ARG A 147 -5.70 -27.00 -1.45
CA ARG A 147 -4.40 -27.65 -1.70
C ARG A 147 -3.59 -27.87 -0.42
N TRP A 148 -3.78 -27.03 0.60
CA TRP A 148 -3.12 -27.15 1.91
C TRP A 148 -4.16 -27.21 3.06
N PRO A 149 -4.89 -28.34 3.21
CA PRO A 149 -6.02 -28.44 4.13
C PRO A 149 -5.65 -28.28 5.61
N ASP A 150 -4.43 -28.68 5.97
CA ASP A 150 -3.87 -28.62 7.33
C ASP A 150 -3.35 -27.23 7.73
N ARG A 151 -3.50 -26.24 6.85
CA ARG A 151 -2.99 -24.88 7.06
C ARG A 151 -4.12 -23.90 7.29
N ASP A 152 -3.84 -22.89 8.10
CA ASP A 152 -4.78 -21.80 8.36
C ASP A 152 -4.97 -20.94 7.09
N ALA A 153 -6.22 -20.86 6.63
CA ALA A 153 -6.61 -20.12 5.43
C ALA A 153 -6.23 -18.64 5.50
N THR A 154 -6.37 -18.03 6.68
CA THR A 154 -6.03 -16.62 6.90
C THR A 154 -4.53 -16.40 6.69
N SER A 155 -3.71 -17.26 7.27
CA SER A 155 -2.25 -17.23 7.15
C SER A 155 -1.78 -17.39 5.70
N LEU A 156 -2.40 -18.31 4.94
CA LEU A 156 -2.14 -18.47 3.51
C LEU A 156 -2.42 -17.18 2.72
N ALA A 157 -3.60 -16.58 2.92
CA ALA A 157 -3.97 -15.34 2.22
C ALA A 157 -3.08 -14.14 2.64
N TYR A 158 -2.73 -14.05 3.92
CA TYR A 158 -1.80 -13.02 4.42
C TYR A 158 -0.39 -13.19 3.85
N ALA A 159 0.08 -14.41 3.63
CA ALA A 159 1.36 -14.65 2.95
C ALA A 159 1.38 -13.96 1.59
N ILE A 160 0.32 -14.14 0.80
CA ILE A 160 0.21 -13.55 -0.54
C ILE A 160 0.23 -12.02 -0.48
N ARG A 161 -0.43 -11.40 0.49
CA ARG A 161 -0.35 -9.93 0.69
C ARG A 161 1.07 -9.42 0.90
N HIS A 162 1.90 -10.16 1.64
CA HIS A 162 3.28 -9.75 1.90
C HIS A 162 4.19 -10.05 0.70
N LEU A 163 3.95 -11.17 0.03
CA LEU A 163 4.86 -11.71 -0.98
C LEU A 163 4.58 -11.17 -2.39
N LEU A 164 3.33 -10.86 -2.71
CA LEU A 164 2.91 -10.34 -4.01
C LEU A 164 2.39 -8.90 -3.92
N PRO A 165 2.47 -8.13 -5.01
CA PRO A 165 1.92 -6.78 -5.10
C PRO A 165 0.43 -6.79 -5.48
N ILE A 166 -0.42 -7.39 -4.64
CA ILE A 166 -1.86 -7.48 -4.90
C ILE A 166 -2.53 -6.10 -4.74
N VAL A 167 -3.40 -5.74 -5.70
CA VAL A 167 -4.13 -4.47 -5.80
C VAL A 167 -5.63 -4.68 -5.80
#